data_AF-A0A2E7N1E0-F1
#
_entry.id   AF-A0A2E7N1E0-F1
#
_cell.length_a   1.000
_cell.length_b   1.000
_cell.length_c   1.000
_cell.angle_alpha   90.00
_cell.angle_beta   90.00
_cell.angle_gamma   90.00
#
_symmetry.space_group_name_H-M   'P 1'
#
loop_
_entity.id
_entity.type
_entity.pdbx_description
1 polymer ?
#
loop_
_entity_poly.entity_id
_entity_poly.type
_entity_poly.pdbx_seq_one_letter_code
_entity_poly.pdbx_strand_id
1 'polypeptide(L)'
;MQKSRGALLIAKNNTQVDYIKQAVFLAKRIKKFLNIGTSVITDSTEYLESAFDSSIFDKVISLNSHSEKNERLYFDGAMYQKQATFKNRSRSKAFDLSPYYETLLLDTDYIISNNLLGSCFNSDDDFMIYKKSSDIAQVRNEQEFKYISDTGVPFYWATCVFFRKTNVNKIYFDLVKHIEEEWDHYRRAYQITSSLFRNDFAFSIAIHIMNGFAQGTFAKELPGKMLYTTDKDILWKLDDDKMMFLVEKKDYMGEYTALSTKGQTIHVMNKFSLGRMIDEVENV
;
A
#
# COMPACT_ATOMS: atom_id res chain seq x y z
N MET A 1 -27.89 10.22 9.41
CA MET A 1 -27.31 9.98 8.06
C MET A 1 -26.29 8.86 8.18
N GLN A 2 -26.38 7.82 7.35
CA GLN A 2 -25.38 6.76 7.32
C GLN A 2 -24.08 7.32 6.74
N LYS A 3 -22.97 7.21 7.47
CA LYS A 3 -21.65 7.65 7.00
C LYS A 3 -21.22 6.75 5.83
N SER A 4 -20.77 7.35 4.72
CA SER A 4 -20.29 6.59 3.57
C SER A 4 -18.97 5.89 3.89
N ARG A 5 -18.85 4.63 3.46
CA ARG A 5 -17.69 3.75 3.72
C ARG A 5 -17.14 3.23 2.40
N GLY A 6 -15.83 3.29 2.24
CA GLY A 6 -15.21 2.72 1.06
C GLY A 6 -13.70 2.65 1.11
N ALA A 7 -13.15 1.98 0.12
CA ALA A 7 -11.72 1.89 -0.11
C ALA A 7 -11.28 2.93 -1.15
N LEU A 8 -10.10 3.51 -0.94
CA LEU A 8 -9.45 4.41 -1.87
C LEU A 8 -8.14 3.80 -2.35
N LEU A 9 -8.01 3.62 -3.66
CA LEU A 9 -6.81 3.11 -4.31
C LEU A 9 -6.10 4.24 -5.03
N ILE A 10 -4.77 4.16 -5.13
CA ILE A 10 -3.97 5.07 -5.96
C ILE A 10 -3.21 4.22 -6.97
N ALA A 11 -3.50 4.41 -8.25
CA ALA A 11 -2.96 3.60 -9.33
C ALA A 11 -2.37 4.51 -10.40
N LYS A 12 -1.04 4.62 -10.43
CA LYS A 12 -0.31 5.42 -11.41
C LYS A 12 0.67 4.53 -12.16
N ASN A 13 0.36 4.22 -13.41
CA ASN A 13 1.18 3.34 -14.23
C ASN A 13 2.57 3.95 -14.46
N ASN A 14 3.58 3.09 -14.53
CA ASN A 14 4.91 3.45 -15.01
C ASN A 14 5.28 2.56 -16.20
N THR A 15 6.50 2.69 -16.71
CA THR A 15 6.95 1.96 -17.91
C THR A 15 7.07 0.44 -17.72
N GLN A 16 6.99 -0.07 -16.49
CA GLN A 16 7.21 -1.48 -16.15
C GLN A 16 6.01 -2.15 -15.46
N VAL A 17 5.14 -1.38 -14.78
CA VAL A 17 4.09 -1.91 -13.91
C VAL A 17 2.75 -1.25 -14.24
N ASP A 18 1.75 -2.11 -14.48
CA ASP A 18 0.34 -1.75 -14.63
C ASP A 18 -0.37 -1.80 -13.27
N TYR A 19 -0.32 -0.66 -12.56
CA TYR A 19 -1.03 -0.46 -11.30
C TYR A 19 -2.56 -0.35 -11.50
N ILE A 20 -3.02 0.06 -12.68
CA ILE A 20 -4.45 0.10 -13.00
C ILE A 20 -5.03 -1.31 -13.01
N LYS A 21 -4.36 -2.26 -13.68
CA LYS A 21 -4.72 -3.69 -13.65
C LYS A 21 -4.82 -4.21 -12.21
N GLN A 22 -3.81 -3.92 -11.39
CA GLN A 22 -3.81 -4.30 -9.96
C GLN A 22 -4.96 -3.66 -9.18
N ALA A 23 -5.28 -2.39 -9.43
CA ALA A 23 -6.36 -1.68 -8.76
C ALA A 23 -7.74 -2.26 -9.11
N VAL A 24 -7.99 -2.58 -10.38
CA VAL A 24 -9.23 -3.23 -10.84
C VAL A 24 -9.38 -4.60 -10.17
N PHE A 25 -8.31 -5.39 -10.15
CA PHE A 25 -8.29 -6.69 -9.48
C PHE A 25 -8.60 -6.54 -7.99
N LEU A 26 -7.94 -5.62 -7.30
CA LEU A 26 -8.18 -5.37 -5.88
C LEU A 26 -9.60 -4.86 -5.61
N ALA A 27 -10.17 -4.01 -6.47
CA ALA A 27 -11.55 -3.53 -6.33
C ALA A 27 -12.57 -4.67 -6.36
N LYS A 28 -12.41 -5.65 -7.25
CA LYS A 28 -13.25 -6.86 -7.27
C LYS A 28 -13.15 -7.64 -5.96
N ARG A 29 -11.95 -7.76 -5.40
CA ARG A 29 -11.71 -8.44 -4.12
C ARG A 29 -12.29 -7.66 -2.94
N ILE A 30 -12.15 -6.34 -2.90
CA ILE A 30 -12.79 -5.47 -1.90
C ILE A 30 -14.31 -5.68 -1.94
N LYS A 31 -14.92 -5.67 -3.13
CA LYS A 31 -16.34 -5.92 -3.29
C LYS A 31 -16.75 -7.30 -2.77
N LYS A 32 -15.98 -8.34 -3.07
CA LYS A 32 -16.22 -9.71 -2.63
C LYS A 32 -16.11 -9.90 -1.11
N PHE A 33 -15.00 -9.44 -0.51
CA PHE A 33 -14.65 -9.79 0.87
C PHE A 33 -15.11 -8.76 1.91
N LEU A 34 -15.22 -7.48 1.53
CA LEU A 34 -15.61 -6.39 2.43
C LEU A 34 -16.99 -5.81 2.10
N ASN A 35 -17.42 -5.93 0.84
CA ASN A 35 -18.69 -5.37 0.34
C ASN A 35 -18.87 -3.88 0.68
N ILE A 36 -17.83 -3.09 0.42
CA ILE A 36 -17.81 -1.63 0.55
C ILE A 36 -17.59 -0.98 -0.82
N GLY A 37 -17.82 0.34 -0.91
CA GLY A 37 -17.50 1.12 -2.10
C GLY A 37 -16.00 1.13 -2.40
N THR A 38 -15.61 1.29 -3.66
CA THR A 38 -14.19 1.46 -4.05
C THR A 38 -14.05 2.63 -5.01
N SER A 39 -13.05 3.48 -4.81
CA SER A 39 -12.68 4.56 -5.72
C SER A 39 -11.19 4.51 -6.03
N VAL A 40 -10.80 5.02 -7.20
CA VAL A 40 -9.39 5.03 -7.64
C VAL A 40 -8.94 6.43 -8.03
N ILE A 41 -7.73 6.79 -7.61
CA ILE A 41 -7.01 7.98 -8.05
C ILE A 41 -5.97 7.56 -9.08
N THR A 42 -5.96 8.18 -10.25
CA THR A 42 -5.04 7.81 -11.34
C THR A 42 -4.68 8.98 -12.26
N ASP A 43 -3.50 8.92 -12.87
CA ASP A 43 -3.07 9.79 -13.98
C ASP A 43 -3.27 9.12 -15.36
N SER A 44 -3.99 7.99 -15.41
CA SER A 44 -4.18 7.16 -16.60
C SER A 44 -5.66 6.80 -16.82
N THR A 45 -6.56 7.78 -16.65
CA THR A 45 -8.02 7.60 -16.75
C THR A 45 -8.45 7.00 -18.10
N GLU A 46 -7.92 7.52 -19.21
CA GLU A 46 -8.25 7.02 -20.56
C GLU A 46 -7.87 5.55 -20.75
N TYR A 47 -6.71 5.13 -20.21
CA TYR A 47 -6.30 3.73 -20.26
C TYR A 47 -7.21 2.85 -19.41
N LEU A 48 -7.58 3.28 -18.20
CA LEU A 48 -8.52 2.56 -17.36
C LEU A 48 -9.86 2.34 -18.08
N GLU A 49 -10.42 3.38 -18.69
CA GLU A 49 -11.74 3.32 -19.36
C GLU A 49 -11.72 2.51 -20.66
N SER A 50 -10.59 2.45 -21.36
CA SER A 50 -10.47 1.70 -22.62
C SER A 50 -10.09 0.23 -22.43
N ALA A 51 -9.32 -0.09 -21.39
CA ALA A 51 -8.80 -1.45 -21.16
C ALA A 51 -9.59 -2.26 -20.12
N PHE A 52 -10.34 -1.61 -19.23
CA PHE A 52 -11.03 -2.27 -18.13
C PHE A 52 -12.46 -1.73 -17.91
N ASP A 53 -13.26 -2.50 -17.17
CA ASP A 53 -14.57 -2.03 -16.70
C ASP A 53 -14.40 -1.04 -15.54
N SER A 54 -14.48 0.25 -15.86
CA SER A 54 -14.38 1.33 -14.88
C SER A 54 -15.58 1.41 -13.93
N SER A 55 -16.70 0.74 -14.24
CA SER A 55 -17.90 0.74 -13.39
C SER A 55 -17.73 -0.02 -12.06
N ILE A 56 -16.63 -0.79 -11.92
CA ILE A 56 -16.23 -1.39 -10.65
C ILE A 56 -15.90 -0.35 -9.57
N PHE A 57 -15.61 0.90 -9.98
CA PHE A 57 -15.31 2.01 -9.08
C PHE A 57 -16.53 2.95 -8.95
N ASP A 58 -16.86 3.34 -7.72
CA ASP A 58 -17.85 4.38 -7.45
C ASP A 58 -17.40 5.74 -8.03
N LYS A 59 -16.09 5.98 -8.03
CA LYS A 59 -15.48 7.19 -8.57
C LYS A 59 -14.07 6.93 -9.11
N VAL A 60 -13.83 7.41 -10.32
CA VAL A 60 -12.49 7.55 -10.90
C VAL A 60 -12.07 9.01 -10.75
N ILE A 61 -10.95 9.24 -10.06
CA ILE A 61 -10.44 10.58 -9.72
C ILE A 61 -9.17 10.81 -10.54
N SER A 62 -9.28 11.66 -11.55
CA SER A 62 -8.14 12.00 -12.41
C SER A 62 -7.15 12.93 -11.71
N LEU A 63 -5.86 12.66 -11.89
CA LEU A 63 -4.75 13.54 -11.55
C LEU A 63 -3.97 13.91 -12.79
N ASN A 64 -3.47 15.14 -12.81
CA ASN A 64 -2.51 15.54 -13.83
C ASN A 64 -1.21 14.75 -13.65
N SER A 65 -0.70 14.20 -14.76
CA SER A 65 0.62 13.58 -14.77
C SER A 65 1.67 14.65 -14.53
N HIS A 66 2.54 14.44 -13.54
CA HIS A 66 3.73 15.26 -13.34
C HIS A 66 4.98 14.40 -13.48
N SER A 67 6.03 14.97 -14.05
CA SER A 67 7.33 14.30 -14.12
C SER A 67 7.93 14.20 -12.72
N GLU A 68 7.90 13.00 -12.14
CA GLU A 68 8.51 12.73 -10.84
C GLU A 68 9.90 12.11 -11.04
N LYS A 69 10.94 12.74 -10.50
CA LYS A 69 12.28 12.14 -10.39
C LYS A 69 12.36 11.37 -9.08
N ASN A 70 11.80 10.17 -9.05
CA ASN A 70 11.84 9.27 -7.90
C ASN A 70 11.97 7.83 -8.42
N GLU A 71 13.18 7.38 -8.73
CA GLU A 71 13.41 6.06 -9.36
C GLU A 71 13.79 5.00 -8.34
N ARG A 72 13.39 3.75 -8.60
CA ARG A 72 13.83 2.59 -7.82
C ARG A 72 14.00 1.36 -8.72
N LEU A 73 14.67 0.36 -8.16
CA LEU A 73 14.67 -0.99 -8.72
C LEU A 73 13.36 -1.70 -8.34
N TYR A 74 12.81 -2.42 -9.32
CA TYR A 74 11.69 -3.33 -9.17
C TYR A 74 12.19 -4.72 -9.47
N PHE A 75 12.05 -5.64 -8.52
CA PHE A 75 12.45 -7.03 -8.67
C PHE A 75 11.29 -7.88 -9.17
N ASP A 76 11.63 -8.93 -9.91
CA ASP A 76 10.74 -10.02 -10.28
C ASP A 76 11.42 -11.36 -9.93
N GLY A 77 11.36 -11.70 -8.65
CA GLY A 77 12.21 -12.76 -8.13
C GLY A 77 13.64 -12.29 -7.87
N ALA A 78 14.50 -13.23 -7.48
CA ALA A 78 15.88 -12.98 -7.08
C ALA A 78 16.78 -12.46 -8.22
N MET A 79 16.49 -12.81 -9.46
CA MET A 79 17.45 -12.70 -10.58
C MET A 79 17.12 -11.60 -11.60
N TYR A 80 15.89 -11.09 -11.60
CA TYR A 80 15.45 -10.09 -12.57
C TYR A 80 15.08 -8.79 -11.86
N GLN A 81 15.58 -7.68 -12.39
CA GLN A 81 15.24 -6.35 -11.92
C GLN A 81 15.17 -5.34 -13.06
N LYS A 82 14.32 -4.34 -12.90
CA LYS A 82 14.20 -3.19 -13.80
C LYS A 82 14.13 -1.89 -13.01
N GLN A 83 14.78 -0.85 -13.52
CA GLN A 83 14.64 0.50 -12.98
C GLN A 83 13.42 1.18 -13.60
N ALA A 84 12.60 1.81 -12.76
CA ALA A 84 11.47 2.61 -13.21
C ALA A 84 11.11 3.70 -12.21
N THR A 85 10.33 4.69 -12.66
CA THR A 85 9.78 5.71 -11.79
C THR A 85 8.84 5.09 -10.74
N PHE A 86 9.09 5.43 -9.48
CA PHE A 86 8.21 5.17 -8.36
C PHE A 86 7.29 6.35 -8.11
N LYS A 87 6.15 6.34 -8.83
CA LYS A 87 5.09 7.34 -8.72
C LYS A 87 4.29 7.16 -7.42
N ASN A 88 4.90 7.38 -6.27
CA ASN A 88 4.27 7.14 -4.96
C ASN A 88 3.79 8.41 -4.25
N ARG A 89 3.98 9.58 -4.85
CA ARG A 89 3.39 10.84 -4.37
C ARG A 89 1.87 10.83 -4.50
N SER A 90 1.18 11.77 -3.84
CA SER A 90 -0.29 11.93 -3.77
C SER A 90 -1.02 11.11 -2.72
N ARG A 91 -0.36 10.26 -1.93
CA ARG A 91 -1.03 9.57 -0.81
C ARG A 91 -1.45 10.54 0.29
N SER A 92 -0.75 11.67 0.42
CA SER A 92 -1.13 12.83 1.24
C SER A 92 -2.48 13.44 0.86
N LYS A 93 -2.91 13.34 -0.41
CA LYS A 93 -4.18 13.90 -0.92
C LYS A 93 -5.40 13.01 -0.61
N ALA A 94 -5.20 11.84 -0.02
CA ALA A 94 -6.27 10.86 0.20
C ALA A 94 -7.44 11.41 1.03
N PHE A 95 -7.16 12.25 2.04
CA PHE A 95 -8.18 12.85 2.88
C PHE A 95 -9.17 13.71 2.08
N ASP A 96 -8.64 14.58 1.22
CA ASP A 96 -9.44 15.51 0.41
C ASP A 96 -10.16 14.79 -0.73
N LEU A 97 -9.44 13.88 -1.40
CA LEU A 97 -9.93 13.22 -2.61
C LEU A 97 -10.88 12.05 -2.33
N SER A 98 -10.82 11.42 -1.16
CA SER A 98 -11.74 10.33 -0.83
C SER A 98 -13.21 10.81 -0.89
N PRO A 99 -14.09 10.11 -1.62
CA PRO A 99 -15.53 10.40 -1.57
C PRO A 99 -16.21 9.87 -0.31
N TYR A 100 -15.50 9.08 0.50
CA TYR A 100 -16.05 8.43 1.68
C TYR A 100 -15.75 9.21 2.96
N TYR A 101 -16.66 9.14 3.91
CA TYR A 101 -16.41 9.67 5.25
C TYR A 101 -15.47 8.75 6.04
N GLU A 102 -15.65 7.43 5.94
CA GLU A 102 -14.76 6.41 6.50
C GLU A 102 -14.02 5.75 5.33
N THR A 103 -12.69 5.87 5.31
CA THR A 103 -11.87 5.45 4.17
C THR A 103 -10.84 4.42 4.58
N LEU A 104 -10.75 3.36 3.78
CA LEU A 104 -9.64 2.42 3.80
C LEU A 104 -8.71 2.71 2.59
N LEU A 105 -7.61 3.40 2.82
CA LEU A 105 -6.60 3.69 1.82
C LEU A 105 -5.66 2.48 1.68
N LEU A 106 -5.54 1.94 0.47
CA LEU A 106 -4.78 0.70 0.21
C LEU A 106 -3.76 0.89 -0.93
N ASP A 107 -2.64 0.20 -0.86
CA ASP A 107 -1.83 -0.09 -2.05
C ASP A 107 -2.54 -1.12 -2.94
N THR A 108 -2.33 -1.03 -4.25
CA THR A 108 -2.97 -1.91 -5.24
C THR A 108 -2.46 -3.35 -5.20
N ASP A 109 -1.31 -3.58 -4.58
CA ASP A 109 -0.67 -4.88 -4.41
C ASP A 109 -0.94 -5.51 -3.02
N TYR A 110 -1.91 -4.98 -2.26
CA TYR A 110 -2.38 -5.57 -1.00
C TYR A 110 -3.61 -6.46 -1.20
N ILE A 111 -3.38 -7.75 -1.43
CA ILE A 111 -4.38 -8.69 -1.93
C ILE A 111 -5.28 -9.19 -0.79
N ILE A 112 -6.53 -8.69 -0.77
CA ILE A 112 -7.53 -9.01 0.26
C ILE A 112 -8.08 -10.43 0.07
N SER A 113 -8.05 -11.26 1.11
CA SER A 113 -8.54 -12.65 1.07
C SER A 113 -9.46 -13.01 2.23
N ASN A 114 -9.86 -12.03 3.04
CA ASN A 114 -10.79 -12.20 4.14
C ASN A 114 -11.49 -10.87 4.45
N ASN A 115 -12.43 -10.90 5.40
CA ASN A 115 -13.21 -9.73 5.80
C ASN A 115 -12.65 -8.98 7.03
N LEU A 116 -11.45 -9.31 7.51
CA LEU A 116 -10.91 -8.81 8.78
C LEU A 116 -10.80 -7.28 8.81
N LEU A 117 -10.36 -6.67 7.71
CA LEU A 117 -10.26 -5.21 7.60
C LEU A 117 -11.61 -4.52 7.77
N GLY A 118 -12.74 -5.20 7.53
CA GLY A 118 -14.08 -4.66 7.75
C GLY A 118 -14.34 -4.24 9.19
N SER A 119 -13.58 -4.76 10.16
CA SER A 119 -13.74 -4.38 11.57
C SER A 119 -13.25 -2.96 11.88
N CYS A 120 -12.45 -2.31 11.03
CA CYS A 120 -12.03 -0.93 11.24
C CYS A 120 -13.23 0.04 11.23
N PHE A 121 -14.24 -0.23 10.40
CA PHE A 121 -15.48 0.55 10.33
C PHE A 121 -16.37 0.43 11.58
N ASN A 122 -16.07 -0.53 12.45
CA ASN A 122 -16.75 -0.74 13.73
C ASN A 122 -15.92 -0.27 14.93
N SER A 123 -14.66 0.15 14.73
CA SER A 123 -13.80 0.70 15.78
C SER A 123 -14.17 2.15 16.09
N ASP A 124 -13.98 2.59 17.34
CA ASP A 124 -14.11 4.00 17.71
C ASP A 124 -12.88 4.84 17.31
N ASP A 125 -11.78 4.19 16.90
CA ASP A 125 -10.54 4.86 16.53
C ASP A 125 -10.65 5.57 15.17
N ASP A 126 -10.30 6.85 15.12
CA ASP A 126 -10.43 7.66 13.90
C ASP A 126 -9.29 7.47 12.89
N PHE A 127 -8.14 6.95 13.33
CA PHE A 127 -6.95 6.74 12.49
C PHE A 127 -6.23 5.45 12.88
N MET A 128 -6.14 4.52 11.94
CA MET A 128 -5.48 3.23 12.15
C MET A 128 -4.50 2.92 11.02
N ILE A 129 -3.35 2.36 11.38
CA ILE A 129 -2.26 2.02 10.46
C ILE A 129 -1.43 0.88 11.07
N TYR A 130 -0.85 0.01 10.25
CA TYR A 130 0.00 -1.07 10.77
C TYR A 130 1.36 -0.53 11.22
N LYS A 131 1.73 -0.88 12.45
CA LYS A 131 3.09 -0.77 12.98
C LYS A 131 3.80 -2.11 12.93
N LYS A 132 3.06 -3.21 13.10
CA LYS A 132 3.60 -4.57 13.15
C LYS A 132 3.39 -5.28 11.82
N SER A 133 4.47 -5.86 11.32
CA SER A 133 4.49 -6.69 10.12
C SER A 133 5.13 -8.06 10.36
N SER A 134 4.95 -8.96 9.41
CA SER A 134 5.55 -10.29 9.41
C SER A 134 5.76 -10.75 7.96
N ASP A 135 7.01 -11.00 7.59
CA ASP A 135 7.35 -11.66 6.32
C ASP A 135 6.81 -13.08 6.35
N ILE A 136 5.96 -13.49 5.40
CA ILE A 136 5.42 -14.85 5.41
C ILE A 136 6.51 -15.92 5.27
N ALA A 137 7.68 -15.59 4.72
CA ALA A 137 8.80 -16.51 4.61
C ALA A 137 9.50 -16.77 5.95
N GLN A 138 9.44 -15.83 6.90
CA GLN A 138 10.04 -15.91 8.25
C GLN A 138 11.55 -16.28 8.27
N VAL A 139 12.27 -16.03 7.18
CA VAL A 139 13.73 -16.32 7.05
C VAL A 139 14.58 -15.06 6.94
N ARG A 140 13.97 -13.87 6.92
CA ARG A 140 14.65 -12.59 6.67
C ARG A 140 14.77 -11.73 7.92
N ASN A 141 15.67 -10.76 7.85
CA ASN A 141 15.82 -9.74 8.89
C ASN A 141 14.82 -8.59 8.63
N GLU A 142 13.82 -8.46 9.49
CA GLU A 142 12.76 -7.45 9.37
C GLU A 142 13.07 -6.13 10.10
N GLN A 143 14.35 -5.88 10.48
CA GLN A 143 14.73 -4.68 11.25
C GLN A 143 14.46 -3.38 10.49
N GLU A 144 14.52 -3.39 9.15
CA GLU A 144 14.21 -2.21 8.32
C GLU A 144 12.77 -1.70 8.48
N PHE A 145 11.86 -2.56 8.96
CA PHE A 145 10.46 -2.23 9.20
C PHE A 145 10.16 -1.94 10.67
N LYS A 146 11.18 -1.75 11.52
CA LYS A 146 11.00 -1.32 12.90
C LYS A 146 11.14 0.19 13.07
N TYR A 147 12.11 0.79 12.39
CA TYR A 147 12.41 2.22 12.45
C TYR A 147 12.72 2.76 11.05
N ILE A 148 12.44 4.04 10.82
CA ILE A 148 12.70 4.67 9.51
C ILE A 148 14.18 5.01 9.26
N SER A 149 15.00 4.97 10.32
CA SER A 149 16.46 5.09 10.31
C SER A 149 17.01 4.49 11.62
N ASP A 150 18.32 4.27 11.71
CA ASP A 150 18.96 3.62 12.87
C ASP A 150 18.73 4.36 14.20
N THR A 151 18.61 5.68 14.14
CA THR A 151 18.32 6.58 15.27
C THR A 151 16.90 7.16 15.20
N GLY A 152 16.09 6.62 14.29
CA GLY A 152 14.82 7.20 13.88
C GLY A 152 13.63 6.78 14.72
N VAL A 153 12.46 7.17 14.23
CA VAL A 153 11.18 6.90 14.86
C VAL A 153 10.60 5.58 14.36
N PRO A 154 9.61 5.00 15.09
CA PRO A 154 8.99 3.75 14.68
C PRO A 154 8.42 3.83 13.25
N PHE A 155 8.62 2.75 12.50
CA PHE A 155 8.10 2.60 11.15
C PHE A 155 6.60 2.23 11.19
N TYR A 156 5.82 2.86 10.32
CA TYR A 156 4.42 2.54 10.06
C TYR A 156 4.21 2.31 8.57
N TRP A 157 3.50 1.23 8.25
CA TRP A 157 3.24 0.81 6.88
C TRP A 157 2.13 1.64 6.26
N ALA A 158 2.49 2.48 5.28
CA ALA A 158 1.50 3.25 4.55
C ALA A 158 0.70 2.39 3.57
N THR A 159 1.00 1.09 3.42
CA THR A 159 0.27 0.12 2.58
C THR A 159 -1.23 0.11 2.84
N CYS A 160 -1.64 0.15 4.11
CA CYS A 160 -3.04 0.10 4.53
C CYS A 160 -3.27 1.12 5.65
N VAL A 161 -4.19 2.06 5.43
CA VAL A 161 -4.51 3.13 6.39
C VAL A 161 -6.03 3.29 6.45
N PHE A 162 -6.59 3.22 7.65
CA PHE A 162 -7.97 3.60 7.89
C PHE A 162 -8.01 5.02 8.47
N PHE A 163 -8.93 5.85 7.96
CA PHE A 163 -9.19 7.15 8.55
C PHE A 163 -10.64 7.59 8.39
N ARG A 164 -11.09 8.44 9.32
CA ARG A 164 -12.34 9.20 9.20
C ARG A 164 -12.09 10.65 8.83
N LYS A 165 -13.05 11.29 8.15
CA LYS A 165 -13.02 12.74 7.90
C LYS A 165 -13.29 13.53 9.18
N THR A 166 -12.24 13.70 9.99
CA THR A 166 -12.22 14.51 11.22
C THR A 166 -11.22 15.66 11.09
N ASN A 167 -11.37 16.69 11.93
CA ASN A 167 -10.44 17.83 11.94
C ASN A 167 -9.01 17.39 12.29
N VAL A 168 -8.86 16.44 13.22
CA VAL A 168 -7.55 15.92 13.63
C VAL A 168 -6.88 15.18 12.46
N ASN A 169 -7.63 14.33 11.75
CA ASN A 169 -7.08 13.64 10.58
C ASN A 169 -6.78 14.61 9.43
N LYS A 170 -7.57 15.69 9.27
CA LYS A 170 -7.24 16.73 8.31
C LYS A 170 -5.86 17.33 8.60
N ILE A 171 -5.60 17.71 9.85
CA ILE A 171 -4.29 18.23 10.29
C ILE A 171 -3.18 17.21 10.00
N TYR A 172 -3.42 15.92 10.28
CA TYR A 172 -2.46 14.87 10.00
C TYR A 172 -2.12 14.76 8.50
N PHE A 173 -3.12 14.73 7.62
CA PHE A 173 -2.89 14.62 6.17
C PHE A 173 -2.28 15.91 5.59
N ASP A 174 -2.66 17.08 6.09
CA ASP A 174 -2.02 18.36 5.76
C ASP A 174 -0.53 18.34 6.14
N LEU A 175 -0.19 17.75 7.30
CA LEU A 175 1.20 17.56 7.73
C LEU A 175 1.95 16.55 6.85
N VAL A 176 1.34 15.42 6.49
CA VAL A 176 1.94 14.45 5.55
C VAL A 176 2.23 15.13 4.21
N LYS A 177 1.31 15.98 3.72
CA LYS A 177 1.51 16.77 2.52
C LYS A 177 2.71 17.71 2.64
N HIS A 178 2.82 18.45 3.74
CA HIS A 178 3.97 19.31 3.98
C HIS A 178 5.29 18.52 4.02
N ILE A 179 5.30 17.32 4.63
CA ILE A 179 6.48 16.45 4.64
C ILE A 179 6.83 15.94 3.23
N GLU A 180 5.84 15.64 2.40
CA GLU A 180 6.03 15.24 1.01
C GLU A 180 6.64 16.38 0.16
N GLU A 181 6.19 17.61 0.38
CA GLU A 181 6.68 18.84 -0.28
C GLU A 181 8.10 19.20 0.18
N GLU A 182 8.39 19.09 1.47
CA GLU A 182 9.67 19.43 2.10
C GLU A 182 10.54 18.19 2.42
N TRP A 183 10.43 17.14 1.59
CA TRP A 183 11.02 15.83 1.88
C TRP A 183 12.51 15.89 2.23
N ASP A 184 13.27 16.71 1.51
CA ASP A 184 14.71 16.88 1.73
C ASP A 184 15.05 17.41 3.13
N HIS A 185 14.23 18.31 3.67
CA HIS A 185 14.38 18.79 5.04
C HIS A 185 14.14 17.64 6.03
N TYR A 186 13.02 16.95 5.91
CA TYR A 186 12.63 15.90 6.85
C TYR A 186 13.53 14.68 6.82
N ARG A 187 13.95 14.21 5.64
CA ARG A 187 14.90 13.09 5.54
C ARG A 187 16.22 13.40 6.26
N ARG A 188 16.70 14.65 6.19
CA ARG A 188 17.92 15.09 6.89
C ARG A 188 17.69 15.16 8.40
N ALA A 189 16.58 15.76 8.83
CA ALA A 189 16.24 15.87 10.26
C ALA A 189 16.09 14.50 10.93
N TYR A 190 15.53 13.51 10.23
CA TYR A 190 15.33 12.15 10.72
C TYR A 190 16.47 11.19 10.34
N GLN A 191 17.58 11.70 9.80
CA GLN A 191 18.77 10.91 9.43
C GLN A 191 18.47 9.72 8.50
N ILE A 192 17.44 9.85 7.67
CA ILE A 192 17.16 8.88 6.60
C ILE A 192 18.26 9.09 5.57
N THR A 193 18.95 8.06 5.13
CA THR A 193 20.09 8.21 4.20
C THR A 193 19.62 8.30 2.75
N SER A 194 18.58 7.54 2.40
CA SER A 194 18.00 7.50 1.05
C SER A 194 17.27 8.79 0.67
N SER A 195 17.54 9.30 -0.54
CA SER A 195 16.79 10.40 -1.14
C SER A 195 15.43 9.98 -1.67
N LEU A 196 15.17 8.67 -1.84
CA LEU A 196 13.90 8.14 -2.31
C LEU A 196 12.77 8.54 -1.37
N PHE A 197 11.76 9.23 -1.89
CA PHE A 197 10.55 9.51 -1.11
C PHE A 197 9.76 8.21 -0.90
N ARG A 198 9.32 7.96 0.35
CA ARG A 198 8.47 6.82 0.72
C ARG A 198 7.33 7.29 1.61
N ASN A 199 6.10 6.89 1.30
CA ASN A 199 4.94 7.21 2.12
C ASN A 199 5.06 6.65 3.54
N ASP A 200 5.64 5.45 3.71
CA ASP A 200 5.87 4.87 5.05
C ASP A 200 6.64 5.84 5.95
N PHE A 201 7.68 6.47 5.40
CA PHE A 201 8.51 7.42 6.13
C PHE A 201 7.76 8.71 6.42
N ALA A 202 7.07 9.28 5.42
CA ALA A 202 6.28 10.49 5.61
C ALA A 202 5.18 10.32 6.66
N PHE A 203 4.46 9.19 6.63
CA PHE A 203 3.42 8.86 7.60
C PHE A 203 4.01 8.65 9.00
N SER A 204 5.15 7.97 9.11
CA SER A 204 5.85 7.73 10.38
C SER A 204 6.33 9.03 11.03
N ILE A 205 6.92 9.94 10.23
CA ILE A 205 7.34 11.27 10.68
C ILE A 205 6.13 12.10 11.15
N ALA A 206 5.05 12.10 10.37
CA ALA A 206 3.83 12.81 10.75
C ALA A 206 3.24 12.27 12.07
N ILE A 207 3.21 10.95 12.26
CA ILE A 207 2.73 10.33 13.52
C ILE A 207 3.59 10.77 14.70
N HIS A 208 4.92 10.80 14.52
CA HIS A 208 5.83 11.27 15.57
C HIS A 208 5.55 12.73 15.96
N ILE A 209 5.35 13.62 14.97
CA ILE A 209 5.02 15.03 15.21
C ILE A 209 3.65 15.17 15.88
N MET A 210 2.63 14.42 15.45
CA MET A 210 1.30 14.43 16.08
C MET A 210 1.34 13.97 17.53
N ASN A 211 2.28 13.11 17.89
CA ASN A 211 2.52 12.70 19.28
C ASN A 211 3.40 13.70 20.06
N GLY A 212 3.69 14.89 19.51
CA GLY A 212 4.52 15.90 20.16
C GLY A 212 6.01 15.54 20.20
N PHE A 213 6.53 14.89 19.15
CA PHE A 213 7.92 14.41 19.08
C PHE A 213 8.29 13.39 20.16
N ALA A 214 7.31 12.58 20.56
CA ALA A 214 7.46 11.54 21.56
C ALA A 214 6.72 10.26 21.17
N GLN A 215 6.84 9.22 22.01
CA GLN A 215 5.94 8.08 21.92
C GLN A 215 4.52 8.52 22.29
N GLY A 216 3.54 8.09 21.52
CA GLY A 216 2.14 8.42 21.78
C GLY A 216 1.18 7.46 21.10
N THR A 217 -0.11 7.76 21.21
CA THR A 217 -1.20 6.86 20.84
C THR A 217 -2.11 7.42 19.77
N PHE A 218 -1.66 8.47 19.05
CA PHE A 218 -2.40 9.04 17.92
C PHE A 218 -2.75 7.97 16.88
N ALA A 219 -1.77 7.16 16.47
CA ALA A 219 -1.96 6.05 15.55
C ALA A 219 -2.33 4.76 16.29
N LYS A 220 -3.42 4.14 15.84
CA LYS A 220 -3.94 2.87 16.39
C LYS A 220 -3.63 1.73 15.42
N GLU A 221 -3.53 0.52 15.95
CA GLU A 221 -3.19 -0.65 15.12
C GLU A 221 -4.43 -1.11 14.33
N LEU A 222 -4.26 -1.37 13.03
CA LEU A 222 -5.26 -2.07 12.23
C LEU A 222 -5.48 -3.52 12.73
N PRO A 223 -6.66 -4.12 12.47
CA PRO A 223 -6.91 -5.49 12.88
C PRO A 223 -5.97 -6.46 12.15
N GLY A 224 -5.46 -7.46 12.89
CA GLY A 224 -4.52 -8.45 12.36
C GLY A 224 -3.06 -7.99 12.36
N LYS A 225 -2.29 -8.47 11.38
CA LYS A 225 -0.88 -8.11 11.16
C LYS A 225 -0.68 -7.77 9.69
N MET A 226 0.27 -6.89 9.40
CA MET A 226 0.71 -6.66 8.02
C MET A 226 1.55 -7.86 7.55
N LEU A 227 0.92 -8.80 6.84
CA LEU A 227 1.63 -9.90 6.19
C LEU A 227 2.12 -9.47 4.82
N TYR A 228 3.36 -9.78 4.49
CA TYR A 228 3.95 -9.41 3.21
C TYR A 228 4.87 -10.49 2.64
N THR A 229 5.08 -10.40 1.34
CA THR A 229 6.22 -10.99 0.64
C THR A 229 7.14 -9.89 0.16
N THR A 230 8.39 -10.21 -0.12
CA THR A 230 9.29 -9.27 -0.79
C THR A 230 9.05 -9.28 -2.30
N ASP A 231 9.67 -8.33 -3.00
CA ASP A 231 9.67 -8.28 -4.47
C ASP A 231 10.59 -9.34 -5.11
N LYS A 232 11.40 -10.01 -4.29
CA LYS A 232 12.18 -11.20 -4.67
C LYS A 232 11.41 -12.51 -4.53
N ASP A 233 10.23 -12.49 -3.94
CA ASP A 233 9.34 -13.65 -3.90
C ASP A 233 8.45 -13.67 -5.14
N ILE A 234 7.99 -14.84 -5.56
CA ILE A 234 7.11 -14.99 -6.73
C ILE A 234 5.74 -15.48 -6.27
N LEU A 235 4.68 -14.71 -6.54
CA LEU A 235 3.32 -15.24 -6.48
C LEU A 235 3.15 -16.26 -7.61
N TRP A 236 3.04 -17.53 -7.24
CA TRP A 236 3.04 -18.65 -8.19
C TRP A 236 1.64 -19.16 -8.51
N LYS A 237 0.71 -19.06 -7.56
CA LYS A 237 -0.69 -19.40 -7.78
C LYS A 237 -1.60 -18.57 -6.89
N LEU A 238 -2.73 -18.16 -7.44
CA LEU A 238 -3.82 -17.53 -6.70
C LEU A 238 -5.13 -18.25 -7.07
N ASP A 239 -5.80 -18.80 -6.07
CA ASP A 239 -7.08 -19.48 -6.21
C ASP A 239 -8.01 -19.00 -5.10
N ASP A 240 -8.90 -18.07 -5.46
CA ASP A 240 -9.74 -17.33 -4.53
C ASP A 240 -8.96 -16.72 -3.34
N ASP A 241 -9.06 -17.30 -2.14
CA ASP A 241 -8.43 -16.86 -0.89
C ASP A 241 -7.11 -17.57 -0.57
N LYS A 242 -6.68 -18.49 -1.45
CA LYS A 242 -5.45 -19.27 -1.34
C LYS A 242 -4.38 -18.71 -2.25
N MET A 243 -3.20 -18.44 -1.68
CA MET A 243 -2.02 -18.02 -2.43
C MET A 243 -0.90 -19.04 -2.24
N MET A 244 -0.18 -19.35 -3.31
CA MET A 244 1.08 -20.08 -3.27
C MET A 244 2.20 -19.14 -3.70
N PHE A 245 3.27 -19.10 -2.92
CA PHE A 245 4.46 -18.30 -3.17
C PHE A 245 5.66 -19.21 -3.34
N LEU A 246 6.59 -18.81 -4.21
CA LEU A 246 7.96 -19.28 -4.19
C LEU A 246 8.77 -18.22 -3.44
N VAL A 247 9.17 -18.51 -2.20
CA VAL A 247 9.92 -17.59 -1.37
C VAL A 247 11.42 -17.82 -1.49
N GLU A 248 12.20 -16.77 -1.73
CA GLU A 248 13.66 -16.90 -1.92
C GLU A 248 14.31 -17.45 -0.64
N LYS A 249 15.13 -18.49 -0.79
CA LYS A 249 15.88 -19.07 0.32
C LYS A 249 16.94 -18.08 0.80
N LYS A 250 17.00 -17.89 2.12
CA LYS A 250 18.06 -17.10 2.73
C LYS A 250 19.43 -17.67 2.36
N ASP A 251 20.33 -16.82 1.90
CA ASP A 251 21.71 -17.15 1.52
C ASP A 251 21.87 -18.03 0.25
N TYR A 252 20.78 -18.35 -0.47
CA TYR A 252 20.81 -19.10 -1.74
C TYR A 252 20.05 -18.35 -2.85
N MET A 253 20.74 -17.42 -3.50
CA MET A 253 20.17 -16.57 -4.55
C MET A 253 19.60 -17.40 -5.71
N GLY A 254 18.35 -17.16 -6.08
CA GLY A 254 17.67 -17.86 -7.18
C GLY A 254 17.08 -19.22 -6.81
N GLU A 255 17.28 -19.69 -5.58
CA GLU A 255 16.57 -20.85 -5.05
C GLU A 255 15.34 -20.45 -4.26
N TYR A 256 14.26 -21.22 -4.39
CA TYR A 256 13.00 -20.92 -3.74
C TYR A 256 12.47 -22.10 -2.93
N THR A 257 11.69 -21.78 -1.90
CA THR A 257 10.87 -22.73 -1.15
C THR A 257 9.40 -22.40 -1.42
N ALA A 258 8.59 -23.41 -1.72
CA ALA A 258 7.16 -23.21 -1.89
C ALA A 258 6.47 -23.03 -0.52
N LEU A 259 5.64 -22.01 -0.40
CA LEU A 259 4.79 -21.73 0.75
C LEU A 259 3.38 -21.46 0.27
N SER A 260 2.36 -21.80 1.07
CA SER A 260 0.98 -21.45 0.77
C SER A 260 0.27 -20.85 1.97
N THR A 261 -0.61 -19.90 1.69
CA THR A 261 -1.49 -19.27 2.67
C THR A 261 -2.93 -19.47 2.24
N LYS A 262 -3.86 -19.42 3.20
CA LYS A 262 -5.30 -19.47 2.94
C LYS A 262 -6.03 -18.50 3.86
N GLY A 263 -6.93 -17.70 3.29
CA GLY A 263 -7.71 -16.71 4.03
C GLY A 263 -6.85 -15.60 4.65
N GLN A 264 -5.64 -15.36 4.13
CA GLN A 264 -4.72 -14.33 4.60
C GLN A 264 -4.62 -13.21 3.56
N THR A 265 -4.86 -11.98 4.01
CA THR A 265 -4.61 -10.78 3.21
C THR A 265 -3.11 -10.47 3.23
N ILE A 266 -2.48 -10.34 2.07
CA ILE A 266 -1.01 -10.27 1.94
C ILE A 266 -0.60 -9.11 1.03
N HIS A 267 0.43 -8.36 1.44
CA HIS A 267 1.13 -7.39 0.58
C HIS A 267 2.09 -8.13 -0.34
N VAL A 268 1.71 -8.28 -1.60
CA VAL A 268 2.50 -9.00 -2.62
C VAL A 268 3.42 -8.00 -3.32
N MET A 269 4.62 -7.79 -2.77
CA MET A 269 5.48 -6.70 -3.25
C MET A 269 6.02 -6.91 -4.68
N ASN A 270 6.14 -8.17 -5.15
CA ASN A 270 6.52 -8.49 -6.52
C ASN A 270 5.36 -8.20 -7.50
N LYS A 271 5.37 -6.98 -8.01
CA LYS A 271 4.37 -6.42 -8.92
C LYS A 271 4.29 -7.15 -10.27
N PHE A 272 5.39 -7.74 -10.72
CA PHE A 272 5.43 -8.46 -11.99
C PHE A 272 4.74 -9.83 -11.86
N SER A 273 5.08 -10.59 -10.82
CA SER A 273 4.41 -11.87 -10.54
C SER A 273 2.92 -11.69 -10.28
N LEU A 274 2.54 -10.62 -9.56
CA LEU A 274 1.15 -10.26 -9.36
C LEU A 274 0.46 -9.93 -10.70
N GLY A 275 1.11 -9.14 -11.56
CA GLY A 275 0.57 -8.81 -12.88
C GLY A 275 0.28 -10.05 -13.73
N ARG A 276 1.26 -10.97 -13.82
CA ARG A 276 1.08 -12.25 -14.53
C ARG A 276 -0.04 -13.10 -13.92
N MET A 277 -0.11 -13.14 -12.59
CA MET A 277 -1.15 -13.90 -11.90
C MET A 277 -2.56 -13.34 -12.17
N ILE A 278 -2.71 -12.02 -12.27
CA ILE A 278 -3.99 -11.40 -12.60
C ILE A 278 -4.43 -11.82 -14.02
N ASP A 279 -3.52 -11.81 -14.99
CA ASP A 279 -3.81 -12.22 -16.37
C ASP A 279 -4.28 -13.68 -16.42
N GLU A 280 -3.62 -14.58 -15.67
CA GLU A 280 -4.01 -15.99 -15.55
C GLU A 280 -5.39 -16.20 -14.93
N VAL A 281 -5.72 -15.50 -13.83
CA VAL A 281 -7.00 -15.73 -13.12
C VAL A 281 -8.18 -15.01 -13.74
N GLU A 282 -7.96 -13.89 -14.42
CA GLU A 282 -9.02 -13.13 -15.09
C GLU A 282 -9.21 -13.57 -16.55
N ASN A 283 -8.31 -14.40 -17.11
CA ASN A 283 -8.26 -14.79 -18.53
C ASN A 283 -8.17 -13.57 -19.46
N VAL A 284 -7.34 -12.58 -19.09
CA VAL A 284 -7.16 -11.31 -19.83
C VAL A 284 -5.77 -11.26 -20.47
#